data_AF-A0A183DY48-F1
#
_entry.id   AF-A0A183DY48-F1
#
_cell.length_a   1.000
_cell.length_b   1.000
_cell.length_c   1.000
_cell.angle_alpha   90.00
_cell.angle_beta   90.00
_cell.angle_gamma   90.00
#
_symmetry.space_group_name_H-M   'P 1'
#
loop_
_entity.id
_entity.type
_entity.pdbx_description
1 polymer ?
#
loop_
_entity_poly.entity_id
_entity_poly.type
_entity_poly.pdbx_seq_one_letter_code
_entity_poly.pdbx_strand_id
1 'polypeptide(L)'
;MFLDRFGDDINWIPWEEAFSKAKSLNKPIFLLIHKTWCGACQALKGEFKNSNRRDELVKLSKKFVMVNTEDDEEPESEKYAPDGGYIPRIFFLG
;
A
#
# COMPACT_ATOMS: atom_id res chain seq x y z
N MET A 1 -4.35 -16.72 -1.89
CA MET A 1 -3.86 -16.12 -3.15
C MET A 1 -4.82 -14.98 -3.49
N PHE A 2 -4.48 -13.75 -3.09
CA PHE A 2 -5.37 -12.59 -3.19
C PHE A 2 -5.25 -11.99 -4.59
N LEU A 3 -6.25 -12.21 -5.44
CA LEU A 3 -6.25 -11.90 -6.89
C LEU A 3 -6.71 -10.48 -7.23
N ASP A 4 -6.88 -9.58 -6.26
CA ASP A 4 -7.34 -8.22 -6.55
C ASP A 4 -6.52 -7.17 -5.80
N ARG A 5 -5.26 -6.99 -6.19
CA ARG A 5 -4.34 -5.98 -5.61
C ARG A 5 -4.34 -4.68 -6.41
N PHE A 6 -3.62 -3.67 -5.93
CA PHE A 6 -3.39 -2.38 -6.60
C PHE A 6 -2.38 -2.50 -7.76
N GLY A 7 -2.58 -3.51 -8.63
CA GLY A 7 -1.68 -3.90 -9.71
C GLY A 7 -0.80 -5.10 -9.35
N ASP A 8 -0.64 -6.04 -10.30
CA ASP A 8 0.03 -7.33 -10.08
C ASP A 8 1.53 -7.29 -10.42
N ASP A 9 2.00 -6.22 -11.05
CA ASP A 9 3.39 -5.93 -11.40
C ASP A 9 4.13 -5.10 -10.32
N ILE A 10 3.44 -4.77 -9.23
CA ILE A 10 4.01 -4.18 -8.03
C ILE A 10 4.16 -5.29 -6.98
N ASN A 11 5.35 -5.39 -6.39
CA ASN A 11 5.63 -6.38 -5.35
C ASN A 11 5.04 -5.95 -3.99
N TRP A 12 3.76 -6.23 -3.79
CA TRP A 12 3.05 -6.00 -2.53
C TRP A 12 3.37 -7.09 -1.49
N ILE A 13 3.78 -6.67 -0.29
CA ILE A 13 4.02 -7.55 0.85
C ILE A 13 3.03 -7.25 1.99
N PRO A 14 2.81 -8.20 2.92
CA PRO A 14 1.95 -7.95 4.07
C PRO A 14 2.66 -7.09 5.13
N TRP A 15 1.89 -6.48 6.03
CA TRP A 15 2.38 -5.53 7.01
C TRP A 15 3.45 -6.10 7.95
N GLU A 16 3.31 -7.36 8.34
CA GLU A 16 4.19 -8.06 9.28
C GLU A 16 5.63 -8.18 8.74
N GLU A 17 5.80 -8.18 7.42
CA GLU A 17 7.10 -8.24 6.77
C GLU A 17 7.73 -6.86 6.53
N ALA A 18 6.96 -5.78 6.67
CA ALA A 18 7.31 -4.43 6.22
C ALA A 18 8.67 -3.95 6.76
N PHE A 19 8.84 -3.93 8.08
CA PHE A 19 10.05 -3.42 8.72
C PHE A 19 11.27 -4.31 8.51
N SER A 20 11.07 -5.63 8.50
CA SER A 20 12.16 -6.59 8.23
C SER A 20 12.69 -6.42 6.80
N LYS A 21 11.80 -6.30 5.82
CA LYS A 21 12.16 -6.03 4.42
C LYS A 21 12.75 -4.65 4.22
N ALA A 22 12.20 -3.62 4.86
CA ALA A 22 12.73 -2.26 4.78
C ALA A 22 14.17 -2.17 5.27
N LYS A 23 14.46 -2.79 6.42
CA LYS A 23 15.80 -2.85 7.00
C LYS A 23 16.77 -3.65 6.13
N SER A 24 16.37 -4.83 5.65
CA SER A 24 17.25 -5.68 4.84
C SER A 24 17.54 -5.12 3.45
N LEU A 25 16.56 -4.45 2.83
CA LEU A 25 16.69 -3.85 1.51
C LEU A 25 17.21 -2.41 1.56
N ASN A 26 17.32 -1.81 2.75
CA ASN A 26 17.63 -0.40 2.96
C ASN A 26 16.72 0.53 2.12
N LYS A 27 15.40 0.30 2.21
CA LYS A 27 14.38 1.04 1.46
C LYS A 27 13.30 1.57 2.39
N PRO A 28 12.75 2.76 2.14
CA PRO A 28 11.56 3.25 2.84
C PRO A 28 10.33 2.37 2.54
N ILE A 29 9.35 2.39 3.43
CA ILE A 29 8.07 1.70 3.30
C ILE A 29 7.06 2.64 2.65
N PHE A 30 6.35 2.15 1.65
CA PHE A 30 5.08 2.70 1.18
C PHE A 30 3.97 1.84 1.76
N LEU A 31 3.17 2.39 2.67
CA LEU A 31 2.05 1.70 3.30
C LEU A 31 0.73 2.22 2.74
N LEU A 32 -0.06 1.34 2.15
CA LEU A 32 -1.42 1.61 1.70
C LEU A 32 -2.43 0.87 2.60
N ILE A 33 -3.27 1.64 3.28
CA ILE A 33 -4.38 1.14 4.09
C ILE A 33 -5.69 1.40 3.35
N HIS A 34 -6.47 0.37 3.10
CA HIS A 34 -7.77 0.48 2.42
C HIS A 34 -8.76 -0.59 2.92
N LYS A 35 -10.04 -0.40 2.59
CA LYS A 35 -11.10 -1.37 2.89
C LYS A 35 -11.87 -1.72 1.62
N THR A 36 -12.34 -2.95 1.52
CA THR A 36 -13.03 -3.48 0.32
C THR A 36 -14.33 -2.75 0.01
N TRP A 37 -15.05 -2.31 1.04
CA TRP A 37 -16.34 -1.62 0.95
C TRP A 37 -16.22 -0.11 0.66
N CYS A 38 -15.01 0.44 0.55
CA CYS A 38 -14.78 1.87 0.38
C CYS A 38 -14.72 2.29 -1.08
N GLY A 39 -15.65 3.15 -1.52
CA GLY A 39 -15.73 3.62 -2.91
C GLY A 39 -14.49 4.38 -3.39
N ALA A 40 -13.91 5.25 -2.53
CA ALA A 40 -12.67 5.97 -2.85
C ALA A 40 -11.48 5.01 -3.01
N CYS A 41 -11.45 3.91 -2.25
CA CYS A 41 -10.43 2.88 -2.32
C CYS A 41 -10.51 2.14 -3.66
N GLN A 42 -11.72 1.82 -4.12
CA GLN A 42 -11.95 1.22 -5.44
C GLN A 42 -11.55 2.17 -6.58
N ALA A 43 -11.85 3.47 -6.46
CA ALA A 43 -11.41 4.47 -7.43
C ALA A 43 -9.87 4.54 -7.50
N LEU A 44 -9.19 4.62 -6.36
CA LEU A 44 -7.73 4.63 -6.29
C LEU A 44 -7.12 3.35 -6.90
N LYS A 45 -7.74 2.19 -6.66
CA LYS A 45 -7.33 0.92 -7.26
C LYS A 45 -7.43 0.95 -8.78
N GLY A 46 -8.49 1.56 -9.31
CA GLY A 46 -8.65 1.82 -10.74
C GLY A 46 -7.51 2.67 -11.31
N GLU A 47 -7.12 3.74 -10.62
CA GLU A 47 -6.00 4.59 -11.02
C GLU A 47 -4.66 3.83 -11.01
N PHE A 48 -4.40 3.04 -9.96
CA PHE A 48 -3.20 2.20 -9.91
C PHE A 48 -3.13 1.24 -11.11
N LYS A 49 -4.26 0.64 -11.51
CA LYS A 49 -4.33 -0.33 -12.61
C LYS A 49 -4.32 0.30 -14.01
N ASN A 50 -4.95 1.46 -14.20
CA ASN A 50 -5.30 1.97 -15.53
C ASN A 50 -4.68 3.32 -15.89
N SER A 51 -3.96 3.98 -14.97
CA SER A 51 -3.34 5.28 -15.25
C SER A 51 -2.37 5.20 -16.45
N ASN A 52 -2.38 6.24 -17.29
CA ASN A 52 -1.38 6.42 -18.36
C ASN A 52 0.06 6.57 -17.84
N ARG A 53 0.25 6.81 -16.54
CA ARG A 53 1.56 6.87 -15.87
C ARG A 53 1.95 5.58 -15.16
N ARG A 54 1.24 4.47 -15.42
CA ARG A 54 1.47 3.18 -14.74
C ARG A 54 2.92 2.70 -14.85
N ASP A 55 3.56 2.82 -16.00
CA ASP A 55 4.97 2.41 -16.16
C ASP A 55 5.91 3.18 -15.24
N GLU A 56 5.64 4.46 -14.99
CA GLU A 56 6.41 5.29 -14.08
C GLU A 56 6.15 4.86 -12.63
N LEU A 57 4.89 4.59 -12.27
CA LEU A 57 4.50 4.07 -10.96
C LEU A 57 5.20 2.74 -10.65
N VAL A 58 5.22 1.79 -11.59
CA VAL A 58 5.89 0.49 -11.45
C VAL A 58 7.40 0.65 -11.33
N LYS A 59 8.01 1.63 -12.02
CA LYS A 59 9.43 1.95 -11.86
C LYS A 59 9.73 2.54 -10.49
N LEU A 60 8.88 3.45 -10.00
CA LEU A 60 9.05 4.10 -8.70
C LEU A 60 8.81 3.14 -7.54
N SER A 61 7.84 2.22 -7.66
CA SER A 61 7.51 1.25 -6.62
C SER A 61 8.71 0.40 -6.21
N LYS A 62 9.64 0.11 -7.15
CA LYS A 62 10.89 -0.61 -6.88
C LYS A 62 11.82 0.10 -5.90
N LYS A 63 11.64 1.40 -5.64
CA LYS A 63 12.42 2.17 -4.66
C LYS A 63 11.89 2.02 -3.23
N PHE A 64 10.72 1.43 -3.06
CA PHE A 64 10.06 1.26 -1.77
C PHE A 64 9.85 -0.22 -1.45
N VAL A 65 9.61 -0.49 -0.17
CA VAL A 65 8.90 -1.69 0.26
C VAL A 65 7.41 -1.39 0.19
N MET A 66 6.73 -1.97 -0.79
CA MET A 66 5.31 -1.70 -1.05
C MET A 66 4.45 -2.61 -0.18
N VAL A 67 3.67 -2.01 0.72
CA VAL A 67 2.80 -2.70 1.66
C VAL A 67 1.36 -2.35 1.38
N ASN A 68 0.51 -3.37 1.34
CA ASN A 68 -0.92 -3.25 1.16
C ASN A 68 -1.60 -3.96 2.33
N THR A 69 -2.47 -3.24 3.03
CA THR A 69 -3.32 -3.78 4.09
C THR A 69 -4.77 -3.58 3.71
N GLU A 70 -5.51 -4.67 3.65
CA GLU A 70 -6.94 -4.72 3.33
C GLU A 70 -7.76 -5.08 4.58
N ASP A 71 -8.88 -4.38 4.79
CA ASP A 71 -9.84 -4.72 5.85
C ASP A 71 -9.16 -4.87 7.23
N ASP A 72 -9.20 -6.04 7.84
CA ASP A 72 -8.69 -6.26 9.20
C ASP A 72 -7.14 -6.37 9.27
N GLU A 73 -6.44 -6.27 8.13
CA GLU A 73 -4.97 -6.22 8.08
C GLU A 73 -4.39 -4.85 8.48
N GLU A 74 -5.26 -3.87 8.76
CA GLU A 74 -4.86 -2.54 9.22
C GLU A 74 -4.08 -2.62 10.55
N PRO A 75 -2.90 -1.98 10.67
CA PRO A 75 -2.14 -2.01 11.90
C PRO A 75 -2.87 -1.27 13.04
N GLU A 76 -3.07 -1.91 14.19
CA GLU A 76 -3.83 -1.40 15.35
C GLU A 76 -3.19 -0.21 16.10
N SER A 77 -2.22 0.49 15.52
CA SER A 77 -1.52 1.59 16.19
C SER A 77 -2.10 2.95 15.82
N GLU A 78 -2.36 3.81 16.82
CA GLU A 78 -2.77 5.21 16.64
C GLU A 78 -1.83 6.00 15.71
N LYS A 79 -0.55 5.58 15.61
CA LYS A 79 0.43 6.15 14.67
C LYS A 79 -0.02 6.09 13.20
N TYR A 80 -0.86 5.12 12.83
CA TYR A 80 -1.37 4.92 11.47
C TYR A 80 -2.83 5.36 11.30
N ALA A 81 -3.39 6.03 12.32
CA ALA A 81 -4.65 6.74 12.31
C ALA A 81 -4.58 8.09 13.06
N PRO A 82 -3.54 8.93 12.85
CA PRO A 82 -3.31 10.14 13.66
C PRO A 82 -4.43 11.19 13.51
N ASP A 83 -5.07 11.23 12.34
CA ASP A 83 -6.17 12.14 12.00
C ASP A 83 -7.51 11.38 11.83
N GLY A 84 -7.61 10.20 12.44
CA GLY A 84 -8.79 9.32 12.38
C GLY A 84 -8.72 8.21 11.33
N GLY A 85 -9.75 7.34 11.32
CA GLY A 85 -9.82 6.13 10.49
C GLY A 85 -10.32 6.32 9.06
N TYR A 86 -10.13 7.50 8.43
CA TYR A 86 -10.55 7.72 7.04
C TYR A 86 -9.79 6.80 6.07
N ILE A 87 -10.36 6.44 4.94
CA ILE A 87 -9.76 5.48 4.00
C ILE A 87 -10.02 5.92 2.54
N PRO A 88 -9.09 5.67 1.60
CA PRO A 88 -7.78 5.04 1.80
C PRO A 88 -6.75 5.98 2.48
N ARG A 89 -5.70 5.41 3.07
CA ARG A 89 -4.55 6.17 3.63
C ARG A 89 -3.23 5.68 3.06
N ILE A 90 -2.32 6.61 2.81
CA ILE A 90 -0.98 6.32 2.30
C ILE A 90 0.05 6.94 3.23
N PHE A 91 1.00 6.13 3.69
CA PHE A 91 2.12 6.58 4.51
C PHE A 91 3.46 6.24 3.85
N PHE A 92 4.43 7.12 4.03
CA PHE A 92 5.84 6.86 3.72
C PHE A 92 6.61 6.79 5.03
N LEU A 93 7.24 5.65 5.32
CA LEU A 93 7.99 5.41 6.56
C LEU A 93 9.47 5.19 6.23
N GLY A 94 10.37 5.81 7.01
CA GLY A 94 11.82 5.72 6.85
C GLY A 94 12.53 5.69 8.19
#